data_AF-G7YUH4-F1
#
_entry.id   AF-G7YUH4-F1
#
_cell.length_a   1.000
_cell.length_b   1.000
_cell.length_c   1.000
_cell.angle_alpha   90.00
_cell.angle_beta   90.00
_cell.angle_gamma   90.00
#
_symmetry.space_group_name_H-M   'P 1'
#
loop_
_entity.id
_entity.type
_entity.pdbx_description
1 polymer ?
#
loop_
_entity_poly.entity_id
_entity_poly.type
_entity_poly.pdbx_seq_one_letter_code
_entity_poly.pdbx_strand_id
1 'polypeptide(L)'
;MEYADVVLIFNEEEQAQVFMNELTKAIPSFGMHRALKVVADEVDARTCNARVTFAKLKHLWRQRGVSLDIKKRVYHTAVRAAQKKKPQKSSGKKKQVHRFTIGCAPKVIDEDILDMVSLEKYLKERIKVNNKLNNLGKEVHIDHESNSVTVTANIPFSKRYLKYLTKKYLKRHKLRDFLRVVSKSKDSYELRFYNFETEDTDNEDED
;
A
#
# COMPACT_ATOMS: atom_id res chain seq x y z
N MET A 1 -0.79 -30.07 23.69
CA MET A 1 0.44 -30.52 23.01
C MET A 1 1.07 -29.31 22.36
N GLU A 2 1.90 -28.59 23.11
CA GLU A 2 2.69 -27.50 22.55
C GLU A 2 4.06 -28.09 22.22
N TYR A 3 4.38 -28.10 20.92
CA TYR A 3 5.68 -28.53 20.43
C TYR A 3 6.72 -27.54 20.95
N ALA A 4 7.62 -28.01 21.80
CA ALA A 4 8.82 -27.27 22.13
C ALA A 4 9.73 -27.30 20.90
N ASP A 5 9.77 -26.19 20.16
CA ASP A 5 10.79 -25.95 19.16
C ASP A 5 12.15 -25.92 19.87
N VAL A 6 12.91 -27.01 19.77
CA VAL A 6 14.28 -27.09 20.28
C VAL A 6 15.15 -26.27 19.34
N VAL A 7 15.30 -24.98 19.63
CA VAL A 7 16.24 -24.10 18.96
C VAL A 7 17.65 -24.49 19.41
N LEU A 8 18.34 -25.30 18.59
CA LEU A 8 19.76 -25.59 18.78
C LEU A 8 20.58 -24.35 18.37
N ILE A 9 21.18 -23.70 19.35
CA ILE A 9 22.00 -22.49 19.17
C ILE A 9 23.44 -22.94 18.94
N PHE A 10 23.91 -22.87 17.70
CA PHE A 10 25.32 -23.04 17.35
C PHE A 10 26.00 -21.67 17.31
N ASN A 11 27.16 -21.54 17.96
CA ASN A 11 27.90 -20.26 18.06
C ASN A 11 28.80 -19.99 16.84
N GLU A 12 28.99 -20.97 15.95
CA GLU A 12 29.80 -20.89 14.74
C GLU A 12 29.07 -21.59 13.58
N GLU A 13 29.02 -20.96 12.40
CA GLU A 13 28.31 -21.48 11.21
C GLU A 13 28.89 -22.82 10.73
N GLU A 14 30.20 -23.02 10.89
CA GLU A 14 30.89 -24.25 10.51
C GLU A 14 30.46 -25.45 11.37
N GLN A 15 30.19 -25.22 12.66
CA GLN A 15 29.72 -26.27 13.58
C GLN A 15 28.29 -26.72 13.23
N ALA A 16 27.44 -25.78 12.81
CA ALA A 16 26.09 -26.10 12.36
C ALA A 16 26.11 -26.96 11.09
N GLN A 17 27.00 -26.65 10.14
CA GLN A 17 27.13 -27.43 8.90
C GLN A 17 27.64 -28.86 9.16
N VAL A 18 28.62 -29.01 10.06
CA VAL A 18 29.15 -30.31 10.47
C VAL A 18 28.08 -31.14 11.20
N PHE A 19 27.31 -30.51 12.10
CA PHE A 19 26.21 -31.17 12.82
C PHE A 19 25.08 -31.62 11.88
N MET A 20 24.70 -30.80 10.90
CA MET A 20 23.72 -31.18 9.89
C MET A 20 24.21 -32.34 9.01
N ASN A 21 25.51 -32.37 8.69
CA ASN A 21 26.12 -33.48 7.95
C ASN A 21 26.17 -34.78 8.78
N GLU A 22 26.42 -34.69 10.09
CA GLU A 22 26.37 -35.85 11.00
C GLU A 22 24.94 -36.37 11.20
N LEU A 23 23.96 -35.48 11.34
CA LEU A 23 22.55 -35.86 11.44
C LEU A 23 22.03 -36.55 10.17
N THR A 24 22.49 -36.10 9.00
CA THR A 24 22.11 -36.73 7.72
C THR A 24 22.70 -38.13 7.57
N LYS A 25 23.87 -38.40 8.19
CA LYS A 25 24.46 -39.75 8.26
C LYS A 25 23.69 -40.67 9.22
N ALA A 26 23.18 -40.11 10.33
CA ALA A 26 22.44 -40.87 11.34
C ALA A 26 20.98 -41.15 10.94
N ILE A 27 20.33 -40.23 10.23
CA ILE A 27 18.93 -40.35 9.81
C ILE A 27 18.83 -39.94 8.32
N PRO A 28 18.93 -40.91 7.38
CA PRO A 28 18.99 -40.62 5.94
C PRO A 28 17.74 -39.94 5.36
N SER A 29 16.58 -40.06 6.02
CA SER A 29 15.31 -39.49 5.56
C SER A 29 15.12 -38.00 5.91
N PHE A 30 16.00 -37.42 6.72
CA PHE A 30 15.86 -36.03 7.19
C PHE A 30 15.99 -35.01 6.05
N GLY A 31 16.70 -35.35 4.96
CA GLY A 31 16.91 -34.49 3.81
C GLY A 31 15.72 -34.38 2.83
N MET A 32 14.62 -35.12 3.04
CA MET A 32 13.52 -35.18 2.06
C MET A 32 12.28 -34.35 2.43
N HIS A 33 12.20 -33.78 3.64
CA HIS A 33 11.10 -32.90 4.03
C HIS A 33 11.60 -31.54 4.51
N ARG A 34 11.42 -30.55 3.63
CA ARG A 34 11.46 -29.10 3.90
C ARG A 34 12.87 -28.53 4.13
N ALA A 35 13.42 -27.92 3.07
CA ALA A 35 14.58 -27.04 3.17
C ALA A 35 14.28 -25.92 4.19
N LEU A 36 14.93 -25.97 5.36
CA LEU A 36 14.98 -24.86 6.29
C LEU A 36 15.74 -23.73 5.61
N LYS A 37 14.98 -22.72 5.17
CA LYS A 37 15.51 -21.53 4.56
C LYS A 37 16.19 -20.71 5.65
N VAL A 38 17.51 -20.82 5.77
CA VAL A 38 18.32 -19.85 6.53
C VAL A 38 18.32 -18.57 5.71
N VAL A 39 17.28 -17.75 5.87
CA VAL A 39 17.34 -16.35 5.45
C VAL A 39 18.03 -15.63 6.60
N ALA A 40 19.34 -15.45 6.51
CA ALA A 40 20.05 -14.52 7.38
C ALA A 40 19.59 -13.11 7.00
N ASP A 41 18.46 -12.67 7.56
CA ASP A 41 17.96 -11.33 7.34
C ASP A 41 18.91 -10.32 7.99
N GLU A 42 19.12 -9.16 7.34
CA GLU A 42 19.90 -8.04 7.89
C GLU A 42 19.41 -7.62 9.29
N VAL A 43 18.16 -7.94 9.62
CA VAL A 43 17.55 -7.77 10.94
C VAL A 43 18.20 -8.68 11.98
N ASP A 44 18.42 -9.96 11.66
CA ASP A 44 19.01 -10.94 12.58
C ASP A 44 20.45 -10.59 12.97
N ALA A 45 21.25 -10.10 12.00
CA ALA A 45 22.59 -9.57 12.22
C ALA A 45 22.61 -8.28 13.07
N ARG A 46 21.54 -7.47 13.05
CA ARG A 46 21.42 -6.29 13.92
C ARG A 46 20.99 -6.67 15.33
N THR A 47 20.10 -7.64 15.47
CA THR A 47 19.72 -8.18 16.78
C THR A 47 20.89 -8.91 17.45
N CYS A 48 21.75 -9.60 16.70
CA CYS A 48 22.93 -10.26 17.29
C CYS A 48 23.93 -9.23 17.85
N ASN A 49 24.18 -8.13 17.13
CA ASN A 49 25.02 -7.02 17.62
C ASN A 49 24.42 -6.32 18.85
N ALA A 50 23.10 -6.14 18.89
CA ALA A 50 22.41 -5.61 20.07
C ALA A 50 22.53 -6.56 21.29
N ARG A 51 22.48 -7.88 21.07
CA ARG A 51 22.67 -8.89 22.13
C ARG A 51 24.11 -8.90 22.64
N VAL A 52 25.10 -8.82 21.75
CA VAL A 52 26.53 -8.78 22.12
C VAL A 52 26.87 -7.49 22.88
N THR A 53 26.36 -6.34 22.44
CA THR A 53 26.57 -5.06 23.15
C THR A 53 25.89 -5.05 24.52
N PHE A 54 24.68 -5.61 24.65
CA PHE A 54 24.01 -5.79 25.93
C PHE A 54 24.82 -6.68 26.89
N ALA A 55 25.39 -7.78 26.40
CA ALA A 55 26.23 -8.69 27.18
C ALA A 55 27.57 -8.05 27.60
N LYS A 56 28.19 -7.23 26.75
CA LYS A 56 29.43 -6.49 27.09
C LYS A 56 29.21 -5.49 28.24
N LEU A 57 28.00 -4.95 28.39
CA LEU A 57 27.61 -4.05 29.48
C LEU A 57 27.21 -4.77 30.78
N LYS A 58 27.40 -6.11 30.89
CA LYS A 58 27.05 -6.92 32.08
C LYS A 58 27.56 -6.41 33.43
N HIS A 59 28.67 -5.68 33.42
CA HIS A 59 29.30 -5.10 34.62
C HIS A 59 28.48 -3.93 35.19
N LEU A 60 27.81 -3.15 34.32
CA LEU A 60 26.91 -2.06 34.72
C LEU A 60 25.67 -2.58 35.46
N TRP A 61 25.19 -3.75 35.04
CA TRP A 61 23.96 -4.38 35.55
C TRP A 61 24.16 -5.16 36.86
N ARG A 62 25.41 -5.29 37.36
CA ARG A 62 25.77 -5.98 38.61
C ARG A 62 25.86 -5.06 39.84
N GLN A 63 25.64 -3.75 39.70
CA GLN A 63 25.55 -2.85 40.85
C GLN A 63 24.23 -3.08 41.62
N ARG A 64 24.30 -3.13 42.96
CA ARG A 64 23.13 -3.27 43.84
C ARG A 64 22.22 -2.05 43.63
N GLY A 65 21.06 -2.26 43.00
CA GLY A 65 20.04 -1.20 42.81
C GLY A 65 19.26 -1.25 41.50
N VAL A 66 19.71 -2.00 40.49
CA VAL A 66 18.99 -2.07 39.19
C VAL A 66 18.03 -3.26 39.16
N SER A 67 16.73 -2.99 39.27
CA SER A 67 15.68 -4.01 39.20
C SER A 67 15.65 -4.72 37.85
N LEU A 68 15.14 -5.96 37.83
CA LEU A 68 14.99 -6.76 36.61
C LEU A 68 14.10 -6.07 35.56
N ASP A 69 13.16 -5.22 35.99
CA ASP A 69 12.25 -4.50 35.10
C ASP A 69 12.96 -3.41 34.30
N ILE A 70 13.92 -2.72 34.91
CA ILE A 70 14.75 -1.73 34.22
C ILE A 70 15.60 -2.42 33.14
N LYS A 71 16.16 -3.60 33.45
CA LYS A 71 16.94 -4.40 32.50
C LYS A 71 16.07 -4.87 31.32
N LYS A 72 14.85 -5.37 31.59
CA LYS A 72 13.87 -5.76 30.57
C LYS A 72 13.47 -4.57 29.68
N ARG A 73 13.20 -3.40 30.27
CA ARG A 73 12.84 -2.18 29.51
C ARG A 73 13.97 -1.70 28.61
N VAL A 74 15.21 -1.71 29.09
CA VAL A 74 16.38 -1.33 28.28
C VAL A 74 16.60 -2.34 27.15
N TYR A 75 16.49 -3.64 27.43
CA TYR A 75 16.59 -4.69 26.42
C TYR A 75 15.52 -4.56 25.33
N HIS A 76 14.24 -4.45 25.70
CA HIS A 76 13.15 -4.28 24.74
C HIS A 76 13.29 -2.98 23.93
N THR A 77 13.76 -1.89 24.55
CA THR A 77 14.02 -0.62 23.84
C THR A 77 15.17 -0.77 22.84
N ALA A 78 16.27 -1.43 23.22
CA ALA A 78 17.41 -1.67 22.34
C ALA A 78 17.06 -2.61 21.18
N VAL A 79 16.29 -3.68 21.43
CA VAL A 79 15.80 -4.59 20.40
C VAL A 79 14.84 -3.88 19.44
N ARG A 80 13.91 -3.08 19.95
CA ARG A 80 13.02 -2.25 19.11
C ARG A 80 13.80 -1.24 18.27
N ALA A 81 14.87 -0.66 18.81
CA ALA A 81 15.73 0.26 18.08
C ALA A 81 16.54 -0.48 16.98
N ALA A 82 16.98 -1.71 17.23
CA ALA A 82 17.69 -2.55 16.24
C ALA A 82 16.76 -3.08 15.13
N GLN A 83 15.50 -3.38 15.46
CA GLN A 83 14.46 -3.80 14.52
C GLN A 83 13.93 -2.66 13.65
N LYS A 84 13.97 -1.42 14.15
CA LYS A 84 13.69 -0.24 13.33
C LYS A 84 14.80 -0.09 12.28
N LYS A 85 14.46 -0.33 11.01
CA LYS A 85 15.34 0.01 9.88
C LYS A 85 15.80 1.47 10.04
N LYS A 86 17.11 1.72 9.94
CA LYS A 86 17.61 3.10 9.75
C LYS A 86 16.77 3.72 8.62
N PRO A 87 16.33 4.99 8.72
CA PRO A 87 15.77 5.65 7.56
C PRO A 87 16.86 5.61 6.49
N GLN A 88 16.66 4.77 5.48
CA GLN A 88 17.49 4.85 4.29
C GLN A 88 17.37 6.29 3.82
N LYS A 89 18.50 6.94 3.51
CA LYS A 89 18.49 8.21 2.80
C LYS A 89 17.54 8.01 1.62
N SER A 90 16.35 8.60 1.71
CA SER A 90 15.37 8.49 0.64
C SER A 90 16.03 9.15 -0.56
N SER A 91 16.36 8.36 -1.58
CA SER A 91 16.37 8.86 -2.93
C SER A 91 15.11 9.72 -3.08
N GLY A 92 15.30 10.99 -3.48
CA GLY A 92 14.32 12.06 -3.26
C GLY A 92 12.88 11.61 -3.51
N LYS A 93 11.97 11.98 -2.59
CA LYS A 93 10.53 11.71 -2.67
C LYS A 93 10.08 11.84 -4.12
N LYS A 94 9.84 10.72 -4.81
CA LYS A 94 9.31 10.74 -6.17
C LYS A 94 7.98 11.49 -6.10
N LYS A 95 7.80 12.52 -6.93
CA LYS A 95 6.53 13.25 -7.03
C LYS A 95 5.43 12.21 -7.28
N GLN A 96 4.43 12.20 -6.40
CA GLN A 96 3.31 11.28 -6.51
C GLN A 96 2.46 11.72 -7.70
N VAL A 97 2.46 10.90 -8.75
CA VAL A 97 1.60 11.11 -9.91
C VAL A 97 0.25 10.49 -9.60
N HIS A 98 -0.80 11.30 -9.65
CA HIS A 98 -2.18 10.85 -9.48
C HIS A 98 -2.77 10.55 -10.84
N ARG A 99 -3.36 9.36 -11.01
CA ARG A 99 -4.06 8.98 -12.24
C ARG A 99 -5.46 8.51 -11.88
N PHE A 100 -6.46 9.19 -12.43
CA PHE A 100 -7.86 8.84 -12.24
C PHE A 100 -8.54 8.63 -13.57
N THR A 101 -9.54 7.75 -13.59
CA THR A 101 -10.30 7.45 -14.81
C THR A 101 -11.80 7.62 -14.57
N ILE A 102 -12.49 8.14 -15.58
CA ILE A 102 -13.94 8.16 -15.68
C ILE A 102 -14.31 7.22 -16.82
N GLY A 103 -14.80 6.01 -16.51
CA GLY A 103 -15.31 5.09 -17.51
C GLY A 103 -16.81 5.28 -17.73
N CYS A 104 -17.29 4.84 -18.89
CA CYS A 104 -18.72 4.62 -19.12
C CYS A 104 -19.04 3.13 -18.96
N ALA A 105 -20.20 2.81 -18.39
CA ALA A 105 -20.70 1.44 -18.46
C ALA A 105 -21.01 1.10 -19.93
N PRO A 106 -20.79 -0.14 -20.40
CA PRO A 106 -20.99 -0.51 -21.80
C PRO A 106 -22.36 -0.07 -22.35
N LYS A 107 -23.42 -0.31 -21.57
CA LYS A 107 -24.80 0.11 -21.92
C LYS A 107 -24.95 1.60 -22.24
N VAL A 108 -24.17 2.47 -21.60
CA VAL A 108 -24.23 3.92 -21.79
C VAL A 108 -23.60 4.34 -23.12
N ILE A 109 -22.60 3.58 -23.59
CA ILE A 109 -21.88 3.85 -24.84
C ILE A 109 -22.74 3.48 -26.04
N ASP A 110 -23.46 2.36 -25.95
CA ASP A 110 -24.27 1.82 -27.05
C ASP A 110 -25.43 2.77 -27.44
N GLU A 111 -25.88 3.61 -26.51
CA GLU A 111 -26.99 4.56 -26.72
C GLU A 111 -26.53 5.95 -27.21
N ASP A 112 -25.23 6.18 -27.40
CA ASP A 112 -24.61 7.45 -27.86
C ASP A 112 -25.10 8.71 -27.12
N ILE A 113 -25.41 8.56 -25.83
CA ILE A 113 -25.97 9.64 -24.99
C ILE A 113 -24.90 10.68 -24.63
N LEU A 114 -23.63 10.26 -24.56
CA LEU A 114 -22.53 11.08 -24.05
C LEU A 114 -21.33 11.04 -25.00
N ASP A 115 -21.01 12.21 -25.54
CA ASP A 115 -19.80 12.39 -26.33
C ASP A 115 -18.55 12.58 -25.43
N MET A 116 -17.61 11.64 -25.54
CA MET A 116 -16.32 11.64 -24.84
C MET A 116 -15.50 12.90 -25.14
N VAL A 117 -15.54 13.39 -26.39
CA VAL A 117 -14.76 14.55 -26.84
C VAL A 117 -15.27 15.82 -26.15
N SER A 118 -16.59 15.97 -26.06
CA SER A 118 -17.20 17.08 -25.33
C SER A 118 -16.88 17.06 -23.83
N LEU A 119 -16.81 15.87 -23.22
CA LEU A 119 -16.44 15.71 -21.80
C LEU A 119 -14.97 16.08 -21.57
N GLU A 120 -14.07 15.63 -22.43
CA GLU A 120 -12.65 15.98 -22.38
C GLU A 120 -12.46 17.50 -22.46
N LYS A 121 -13.11 18.16 -23.45
CA LYS A 121 -13.08 19.61 -23.61
C LYS A 121 -13.59 20.32 -22.35
N TYR A 122 -14.70 19.85 -21.78
CA TYR A 122 -15.25 20.43 -20.55
C TYR A 122 -14.27 20.33 -19.38
N LEU A 123 -13.60 19.18 -19.21
CA LEU A 123 -12.62 19.00 -18.14
C LEU A 123 -11.41 19.93 -18.32
N LYS A 124 -10.91 20.10 -19.55
CA LYS A 124 -9.84 21.07 -19.85
C LYS A 124 -10.22 22.50 -19.43
N GLU A 125 -11.44 22.92 -19.72
CA GLU A 125 -11.91 24.28 -19.39
C GLU A 125 -12.21 24.48 -17.89
N ARG A 126 -12.58 23.42 -17.16
CA ARG A 126 -13.14 23.52 -15.80
C ARG A 126 -12.22 23.07 -14.68
N ILE A 127 -11.18 22.29 -14.98
CA ILE A 127 -10.17 21.95 -14.01
C ILE A 127 -9.38 23.20 -13.63
N LYS A 128 -9.30 23.44 -12.32
CA LYS A 128 -8.52 24.51 -11.75
C LYS A 128 -7.22 23.97 -11.19
N VAL A 129 -6.13 24.67 -11.50
CA VAL A 129 -4.83 24.45 -10.89
C VAL A 129 -4.45 25.74 -10.19
N ASN A 130 -4.10 25.66 -8.89
CA ASN A 130 -3.85 26.84 -8.05
C ASN A 130 -4.99 27.88 -8.09
N ASN A 131 -6.24 27.40 -8.05
CA ASN A 131 -7.48 28.19 -8.11
C ASN A 131 -7.74 28.96 -9.41
N LYS A 132 -6.90 28.81 -10.43
CA LYS A 132 -7.07 29.43 -11.75
C LYS A 132 -7.56 28.42 -12.78
N LEU A 133 -8.45 28.86 -13.66
CA LEU A 133 -8.88 28.10 -14.83
C LEU A 133 -7.83 28.25 -15.94
N ASN A 134 -7.84 27.34 -16.92
CA ASN A 134 -6.97 27.37 -18.10
C ASN A 134 -5.45 27.38 -17.82
N ASN A 135 -5.03 26.87 -16.64
CA ASN A 135 -3.63 26.81 -16.23
C ASN A 135 -3.17 25.35 -16.04
N LEU A 136 -3.43 24.48 -17.04
CA LEU A 136 -3.14 23.05 -16.95
C LEU A 136 -1.66 22.71 -17.16
N GLY A 137 -0.96 23.51 -17.99
CA GLY A 137 0.48 23.39 -18.25
C GLY A 137 0.92 21.96 -18.56
N LYS A 138 2.04 21.53 -17.93
CA LYS A 138 2.52 20.13 -17.92
C LYS A 138 2.10 19.38 -16.65
N GLU A 139 1.23 19.98 -15.85
CA GLU A 139 0.90 19.51 -14.51
C GLU A 139 -0.29 18.55 -14.52
N VAL A 140 -1.27 18.81 -15.40
CA VAL A 140 -2.45 17.97 -15.58
C VAL A 140 -2.62 17.67 -17.08
N HIS A 141 -2.68 16.38 -17.41
CA HIS A 141 -2.93 15.87 -18.75
C HIS A 141 -4.25 15.09 -18.75
N ILE A 142 -5.04 15.28 -19.79
CA ILE A 142 -6.37 14.69 -19.93
C ILE A 142 -6.41 14.03 -21.30
N ASP A 143 -6.64 12.72 -21.29
CA ASP A 143 -6.76 11.90 -22.48
C ASP A 143 -8.14 11.29 -22.54
N HIS A 144 -8.65 11.13 -23.75
CA HIS A 144 -9.85 10.34 -23.98
C HIS A 144 -9.49 9.07 -24.75
N GLU A 145 -10.19 8.01 -24.39
CA GLU A 145 -10.34 6.79 -25.16
C GLU A 145 -11.81 6.71 -25.61
N SER A 146 -12.17 5.68 -26.36
CA SER A 146 -13.56 5.48 -26.81
C SER A 146 -14.55 5.23 -25.66
N ASN A 147 -14.08 4.71 -24.53
CA ASN A 147 -14.92 4.34 -23.38
C ASN A 147 -14.55 5.10 -22.09
N SER A 148 -13.34 5.67 -22.01
CA SER A 148 -12.88 6.23 -20.76
C SER A 148 -12.14 7.53 -20.97
N VAL A 149 -12.32 8.47 -20.04
CA VAL A 149 -11.52 9.69 -19.96
C VAL A 149 -10.56 9.54 -18.79
N THR A 150 -9.27 9.70 -19.06
CA THR A 150 -8.22 9.56 -18.07
C THR A 150 -7.62 10.94 -17.75
N VAL A 151 -7.39 11.18 -16.46
CA VAL A 151 -6.78 12.41 -15.95
C VAL A 151 -5.53 12.02 -15.19
N THR A 152 -4.37 12.46 -15.70
CA THR A 152 -3.08 12.29 -15.03
C THR A 152 -2.63 13.65 -14.50
N ALA A 153 -2.26 13.69 -13.21
CA ALA A 153 -1.87 14.91 -12.52
C ALA A 153 -0.59 14.68 -11.72
N ASN A 154 0.39 15.55 -11.94
CA ASN A 154 1.64 15.60 -11.17
C ASN A 154 1.51 16.40 -9.86
N ILE A 155 0.40 17.10 -9.69
CA ILE A 155 0.02 17.90 -8.52
C ILE A 155 -0.95 17.11 -7.64
N PRO A 156 -1.04 17.39 -6.32
CA PRO A 156 -2.12 16.88 -5.47
C PRO A 156 -3.49 17.12 -6.12
N PHE A 157 -4.05 16.06 -6.67
CA PHE A 157 -5.33 16.07 -7.35
C PHE A 157 -6.22 15.03 -6.68
N SER A 158 -7.43 15.43 -6.32
CA SER A 158 -8.34 14.54 -5.62
C SER A 158 -9.34 13.92 -6.57
N LYS A 159 -9.58 12.62 -6.40
CA LYS A 159 -10.65 11.92 -7.11
C LYS A 159 -12.00 12.59 -6.89
N ARG A 160 -12.29 13.09 -5.68
CA ARG A 160 -13.55 13.79 -5.38
C ARG A 160 -13.81 14.99 -6.30
N TYR A 161 -12.75 15.72 -6.66
CA TYR A 161 -12.88 16.87 -7.55
C TYR A 161 -13.38 16.47 -8.94
N LEU A 162 -12.90 15.33 -9.45
CA LEU A 162 -13.34 14.77 -10.72
C LEU A 162 -14.85 14.45 -10.70
N LYS A 163 -15.34 13.77 -9.64
CA LYS A 163 -16.79 13.49 -9.46
C LYS A 163 -17.63 14.75 -9.47
N TYR A 164 -17.17 15.81 -8.81
CA TYR A 164 -17.87 17.10 -8.81
C TYR A 164 -17.97 17.68 -10.22
N LEU A 165 -16.88 17.70 -10.99
CA LEU A 165 -16.87 18.22 -12.35
C LEU A 165 -17.77 17.40 -13.27
N THR A 166 -17.70 16.07 -13.23
CA THR A 166 -18.56 15.20 -14.05
C THR A 166 -20.03 15.37 -13.68
N LYS A 167 -20.39 15.43 -12.39
CA LYS A 167 -21.78 15.74 -11.96
C LYS A 167 -22.25 17.12 -12.40
N LYS A 168 -21.35 18.09 -12.54
CA LYS A 168 -21.65 19.45 -13.00
C LYS A 168 -21.84 19.49 -14.52
N TYR A 169 -21.06 18.72 -15.27
CA TYR A 169 -21.24 18.47 -16.69
C TYR A 169 -22.60 17.84 -16.97
N LEU A 170 -22.94 16.72 -16.29
CA LEU A 170 -24.22 16.04 -16.48
C LEU A 170 -25.42 16.95 -16.19
N LYS A 171 -25.32 17.88 -15.23
CA LYS A 171 -26.40 18.84 -14.97
C LYS A 171 -26.57 19.85 -16.12
N ARG A 172 -25.47 20.30 -16.73
CA ARG A 172 -25.51 21.23 -17.86
C ARG A 172 -26.15 20.60 -19.09
N HIS A 173 -25.86 19.32 -19.33
CA HIS A 173 -26.43 18.55 -20.45
C HIS A 173 -27.77 17.87 -20.11
N LYS A 174 -28.36 18.15 -18.93
CA LYS A 174 -29.62 17.56 -18.46
C LYS A 174 -29.61 16.01 -18.39
N LEU A 175 -28.44 15.39 -18.22
CA LEU A 175 -28.26 13.94 -18.13
C LEU A 175 -28.35 13.38 -16.71
N ARG A 176 -28.73 14.20 -15.72
CA ARG A 176 -28.76 13.79 -14.31
C ARG A 176 -29.85 12.81 -13.95
N ASP A 177 -30.89 12.73 -14.77
CA ASP A 177 -32.04 11.85 -14.54
C ASP A 177 -31.75 10.45 -15.09
N PHE A 178 -30.83 10.35 -16.05
CA PHE A 178 -30.43 9.10 -16.68
C PHE A 178 -29.16 8.53 -16.07
N LEU A 179 -28.14 9.36 -15.82
CA LEU A 179 -26.80 8.91 -15.46
C LEU A 179 -26.38 9.31 -14.04
N ARG A 180 -25.77 8.36 -13.34
CA ARG A 180 -25.10 8.55 -12.04
C ARG A 180 -23.61 8.23 -12.11
N VAL A 181 -22.81 9.02 -11.39
CA VAL A 181 -21.36 8.81 -11.22
C VAL A 181 -21.12 7.91 -9.99
N VAL A 182 -20.70 6.67 -10.22
CA VAL A 182 -20.45 5.64 -9.19
C VAL A 182 -18.95 5.37 -9.07
N SER A 183 -18.46 5.12 -7.85
CA SER A 183 -17.05 4.74 -7.65
C SER A 183 -16.88 3.26 -7.96
N LYS A 184 -15.99 2.92 -8.89
CA LYS A 184 -15.70 1.51 -9.23
C LYS A 184 -14.51 0.98 -8.44
N SER A 185 -13.41 1.71 -8.44
CA SER A 185 -12.21 1.40 -7.64
C SER A 185 -11.76 2.61 -6.85
N LYS A 186 -10.63 2.53 -6.14
CA LYS A 186 -10.07 3.69 -5.42
C LYS A 186 -9.71 4.84 -6.37
N ASP A 187 -9.37 4.54 -7.62
CA ASP A 187 -8.89 5.52 -8.60
C ASP A 187 -9.84 5.72 -9.80
N SER A 188 -10.92 4.94 -9.92
CA SER A 188 -11.84 5.05 -11.05
C SER A 188 -13.29 5.36 -10.66
N TYR A 189 -13.93 6.16 -11.49
CA TYR A 189 -15.38 6.30 -11.53
C TYR A 189 -15.96 5.63 -12.76
N GLU A 190 -17.25 5.35 -12.68
CA GLU A 190 -18.03 4.80 -13.78
C GLU A 190 -19.37 5.55 -13.86
N LEU A 191 -19.74 5.95 -15.09
CA LEU A 191 -21.07 6.44 -15.39
C LEU A 191 -22.00 5.25 -15.60
N ARG A 192 -23.05 5.17 -14.80
CA ARG A 192 -24.06 4.12 -14.87
C ARG A 192 -25.44 4.73 -15.02
N PHE A 193 -26.36 4.02 -15.66
CA PHE A 193 -27.77 4.39 -15.60
C PHE A 193 -28.30 4.30 -14.16
N TYR A 194 -29.36 5.06 -13.87
CA TYR A 194 -30.24 4.70 -12.76
C TYR A 194 -30.93 3.38 -13.11
N ASN A 195 -30.93 2.46 -12.15
CA ASN A 195 -31.75 1.27 -12.28
C ASN A 195 -33.16 1.67 -11.87
N PHE A 196 -34.01 2.00 -12.83
CA PHE A 196 -35.44 2.25 -12.54
C PHE A 196 -36.15 1.00 -11.98
N GLU A 197 -35.55 -0.19 -12.14
CA GLU A 197 -36.10 -1.48 -11.72
C GLU A 197 -35.47 -2.05 -10.42
N THR A 198 -34.63 -1.31 -9.69
CA THR A 198 -33.93 -1.87 -8.50
C THR A 198 -33.83 -0.93 -7.29
N GLU A 199 -34.70 0.07 -7.17
CA GLU A 199 -34.66 1.04 -6.05
C GLU A 199 -35.39 0.58 -4.77
N ASP A 200 -35.31 -0.71 -4.37
CA ASP A 200 -35.88 -1.20 -3.10
C ASP A 200 -34.94 -2.06 -2.23
N THR A 201 -33.71 -2.35 -2.64
CA THR A 201 -32.78 -3.15 -1.83
C THR A 201 -31.35 -2.69 -2.05
N ASP A 202 -30.86 -1.71 -1.27
CA ASP A 202 -29.43 -1.55 -0.91
C ASP A 202 -29.19 -0.19 -0.23
N ASN A 203 -29.90 0.10 0.86
CA ASN A 203 -29.46 1.08 1.86
C ASN A 203 -29.82 0.59 3.27
N GLU A 204 -29.27 -0.56 3.65
CA GLU A 204 -29.10 -0.94 5.06
C GLU A 204 -27.65 -1.37 5.25
N ASP A 205 -26.81 -0.43 5.70
CA ASP A 205 -25.59 -0.69 6.45
C ASP A 205 -25.43 0.49 7.42
N GLU A 206 -26.18 0.36 8.52
CA GLU A 206 -25.83 0.57 9.94
C GLU A 206 -24.61 1.43 10.34
N ASP A 207 -24.81 2.11 11.48
CA ASP A 207 -23.97 3.10 12.17
C ASP A 207 -22.47 2.80 12.35
#